data_AF-X1D8M4-F1
#
_entry.id   AF-X1D8M4-F1
#
_cell.length_a   1.000
_cell.length_b   1.000
_cell.length_c   1.000
_cell.angle_alpha   90.00
_cell.angle_beta   90.00
_cell.angle_gamma   90.00
#
_symmetry.space_group_name_H-M   'P 1'
#
loop_
_entity.id
_entity.type
_entity.pdbx_description
1 polymer ?
#
loop_
_entity_poly.entity_id
_entity_poly.type
_entity_poly.pdbx_seq_one_letter_code
_entity_poly.pdbx_strand_id
1 'polypeptide(L)'
;MVDWREKQIQTVKNHITRFFNFIVDNLNSLRDYEGNIENIKTKYSKIVLSRCINKFIEAEKGLEELNLRKYLQLSFYEVFNLLQEFSKHVDEENDLLEVYKIVFPEWIKILSITMPHLCEELWEKLGNKEFLSTRVWTDFNSNYVDNKLEREFGFISDIVDDILNILKIVKSSNSENIYIYTAPKWKQEVYEIISSKKGDFKKIIEECKFNKNLMKNKNLISYIKNQIKDRVWEWV
;
A
#
# COMPACT_ATOMS: atom_id res chain seq x y z
N MET A 1 7.24 30.19 9.82
CA MET A 1 6.23 31.12 9.28
C MET A 1 5.46 30.37 8.20
N VAL A 2 4.14 30.20 8.34
CA VAL A 2 3.32 29.55 7.30
C VAL A 2 3.11 30.56 6.19
N ASP A 3 3.52 30.21 4.97
CA ASP A 3 3.38 31.07 3.78
C ASP A 3 1.96 30.92 3.21
N TRP A 4 1.10 31.92 3.48
CA TRP A 4 -0.29 31.94 3.04
C TRP A 4 -0.38 32.39 1.58
N ARG A 5 -0.68 31.45 0.68
CA ARG A 5 -0.77 31.70 -0.76
C ARG A 5 -2.15 31.39 -1.30
N GLU A 6 -2.85 32.40 -1.80
CA GLU A 6 -4.23 32.29 -2.31
C GLU A 6 -4.40 31.20 -3.38
N LYS A 7 -3.43 31.08 -4.29
CA LYS A 7 -3.42 30.00 -5.30
C LYS A 7 -3.47 28.61 -4.67
N GLN A 8 -2.76 28.40 -3.56
CA GLN A 8 -2.73 27.11 -2.88
C GLN A 8 -4.04 26.81 -2.17
N ILE A 9 -4.69 27.84 -1.63
CA ILE A 9 -6.01 27.70 -0.99
C ILE A 9 -7.05 27.26 -2.01
N GLN A 10 -7.03 27.87 -3.21
CA GLN A 10 -7.93 27.45 -4.27
C GLN A 10 -7.69 25.99 -4.69
N THR A 11 -6.43 25.55 -4.73
CA THR A 11 -6.08 24.15 -4.98
C THR A 11 -6.65 23.23 -3.89
N VAL A 12 -6.46 23.56 -2.61
CA VAL A 12 -6.99 22.78 -1.49
C VAL A 12 -8.51 22.73 -1.55
N LYS A 13 -9.20 23.85 -1.82
CA LYS A 13 -10.65 23.88 -2.01
C LYS A 13 -11.09 22.90 -3.09
N ASN A 14 -10.42 22.89 -4.23
CA ASN A 14 -10.74 21.97 -5.33
C ASN A 14 -10.55 20.50 -4.91
N HIS A 15 -9.51 20.19 -4.12
CA HIS A 15 -9.30 18.84 -3.60
C HIS A 15 -10.42 18.41 -2.65
N ILE A 16 -10.84 19.31 -1.75
CA ILE A 16 -11.94 19.05 -0.80
C ILE A 16 -13.25 18.82 -1.55
N THR A 17 -13.56 19.65 -2.56
CA THR A 17 -14.77 19.45 -3.38
C THR A 17 -14.75 18.12 -4.12
N ARG A 18 -13.59 17.73 -4.69
CA ARG A 18 -13.44 16.42 -5.34
C ARG A 18 -13.62 15.27 -4.36
N PHE A 19 -13.07 15.38 -3.16
CA PHE A 19 -13.24 14.39 -2.11
C PHE A 19 -14.71 14.24 -1.69
N PHE A 20 -15.41 15.35 -1.47
CA PHE A 20 -16.83 15.33 -1.13
C PHE A 20 -17.66 14.66 -2.24
N ASN A 21 -17.47 15.08 -3.49
CA ASN A 21 -18.17 14.48 -4.62
C ASN A 21 -17.85 13.00 -4.76
N PHE A 22 -16.56 12.62 -4.63
CA PHE A 22 -16.14 11.23 -4.68
C PHE A 22 -16.87 10.36 -3.66
N ILE A 23 -16.98 10.81 -2.40
CA ILE A 23 -17.75 10.06 -1.40
C ILE A 23 -19.22 10.02 -1.79
N VAL A 24 -19.84 11.18 -2.04
CA VAL A 24 -21.29 11.29 -2.33
C VAL A 24 -21.72 10.48 -3.53
N ASP A 25 -20.96 10.50 -4.62
CA ASP A 25 -21.26 9.77 -5.85
C ASP A 25 -21.25 8.25 -5.61
N ASN A 26 -20.40 7.77 -4.70
CA ASN A 26 -20.29 6.36 -4.33
C ASN A 26 -21.20 5.95 -3.15
N LEU A 27 -21.81 6.90 -2.43
CA LEU A 27 -22.68 6.59 -1.28
C LEU A 27 -23.99 5.92 -1.67
N ASN A 28 -24.56 6.26 -2.84
CA ASN A 28 -25.86 5.73 -3.25
C ASN A 28 -25.83 4.20 -3.34
N SER A 29 -24.72 3.64 -3.80
CA SER A 29 -24.51 2.19 -3.92
C SER A 29 -24.27 1.49 -2.58
N LEU A 30 -24.10 2.24 -1.48
CA LEU A 30 -23.71 1.71 -0.15
C LEU A 30 -24.85 1.74 0.89
N ARG A 31 -26.01 2.32 0.57
CA ARG A 31 -27.07 2.60 1.57
C ARG A 31 -27.62 1.35 2.26
N ASP A 32 -27.73 0.23 1.54
CA ASP A 32 -28.24 -1.05 2.07
C ASP A 32 -27.16 -2.13 2.16
N TYR A 33 -25.89 -1.73 2.10
CA TYR A 33 -24.76 -2.64 2.08
C TYR A 33 -24.11 -2.73 3.45
N GLU A 34 -23.91 -3.93 3.97
CA GLU A 34 -23.07 -4.17 5.15
C GLU A 34 -21.73 -4.72 4.71
N GLY A 35 -20.66 -3.98 5.04
CA GLY A 35 -19.31 -4.35 4.63
C GLY A 35 -18.76 -5.49 5.48
N ASN A 36 -18.27 -6.54 4.84
CA ASN A 36 -17.57 -7.64 5.47
C ASN A 36 -16.30 -7.98 4.67
N ILE A 37 -15.14 -7.94 5.32
CA ILE A 37 -13.85 -8.31 4.73
C ILE A 37 -13.85 -9.71 4.09
N GLU A 38 -14.64 -10.64 4.63
CA GLU A 38 -14.75 -12.01 4.11
C GLU A 38 -15.36 -12.08 2.71
N ASN A 39 -16.17 -11.08 2.34
CA ASN A 39 -16.81 -10.97 1.04
C ASN A 39 -15.87 -10.42 -0.03
N ILE A 40 -14.72 -9.86 0.35
CA ILE A 40 -13.70 -9.38 -0.59
C ILE A 40 -13.02 -10.59 -1.22
N LYS A 41 -13.16 -10.74 -2.53
CA LYS A 41 -12.65 -11.92 -3.26
C LYS A 41 -11.21 -11.73 -3.71
N THR A 42 -10.90 -10.58 -4.28
CA THR A 42 -9.61 -10.37 -4.94
C THR A 42 -8.53 -9.99 -3.95
N LYS A 43 -7.31 -10.45 -4.21
CA LYS A 43 -6.13 -10.04 -3.42
C LYS A 43 -5.90 -8.54 -3.53
N TYR A 44 -6.10 -7.96 -4.71
CA TYR A 44 -5.89 -6.53 -4.95
C TYR A 44 -6.78 -5.67 -4.04
N SER A 45 -8.08 -5.97 -3.96
CA SER A 45 -9.01 -5.25 -3.07
C SER A 45 -8.65 -5.40 -1.60
N LYS A 46 -8.21 -6.60 -1.16
CA LYS A 46 -7.71 -6.82 0.21
C LYS A 46 -6.47 -5.96 0.50
N ILE A 47 -5.56 -5.83 -0.46
CA ILE A 47 -4.37 -4.99 -0.33
C ILE A 47 -4.74 -3.52 -0.23
N VAL A 48 -5.67 -3.06 -1.06
CA VAL A 48 -6.12 -1.66 -1.02
C VAL A 48 -6.74 -1.35 0.34
N LEU A 49 -7.62 -2.22 0.84
CA LEU A 49 -8.17 -2.08 2.19
C LEU A 49 -7.06 -2.03 3.25
N SER A 50 -6.14 -3.00 3.23
CA SER A 50 -5.00 -3.05 4.16
C SER A 50 -4.20 -1.75 4.15
N ARG A 51 -3.85 -1.24 2.96
CA ARG A 51 -3.08 0.00 2.81
C ARG A 51 -3.84 1.23 3.29
N CYS A 52 -5.16 1.31 3.07
CA CYS A 52 -5.98 2.40 3.61
C CYS A 52 -5.92 2.41 5.14
N ILE A 53 -6.18 1.26 5.77
CA ILE A 53 -6.18 1.13 7.23
C ILE A 53 -4.80 1.38 7.83
N ASN A 54 -3.73 0.84 7.22
CA ASN A 54 -2.36 1.11 7.66
C ASN A 54 -2.01 2.60 7.58
N LYS A 55 -2.44 3.31 6.52
CA LYS A 55 -2.25 4.76 6.42
C LYS A 55 -2.99 5.53 7.50
N PHE A 56 -4.16 5.08 7.92
CA PHE A 56 -4.87 5.69 9.03
C PHE A 56 -4.14 5.50 10.36
N ILE A 57 -3.63 4.29 10.63
CA ILE A 57 -2.80 3.99 11.81
C ILE A 57 -1.52 4.84 11.81
N GLU A 58 -0.84 4.98 10.67
CA GLU A 58 0.35 5.82 10.56
C GLU A 58 0.05 7.32 10.68
N ALA A 59 -1.10 7.76 10.17
CA ALA A 59 -1.57 9.13 10.29
C ALA A 59 -1.88 9.50 11.74
N GLU A 60 -2.49 8.58 12.50
CA GLU A 60 -2.74 8.72 13.92
C GLU A 60 -1.44 8.91 14.72
N LYS A 61 -0.42 8.08 14.47
CA LYS A 61 0.93 8.28 15.06
C LYS A 61 1.51 9.65 14.69
N GLY A 62 1.32 10.08 13.44
CA GLY A 62 1.71 11.42 13.01
C GLY A 62 0.99 12.53 13.79
N LEU A 63 -0.26 12.33 14.16
CA LEU A 63 -1.05 13.26 14.96
C LEU A 63 -0.58 13.28 16.42
N GLU A 64 -0.26 12.13 17.02
CA GLU A 64 0.34 12.02 18.36
C GLU A 64 1.67 12.79 18.45
N GLU A 65 2.47 12.75 17.37
CA GLU A 65 3.71 13.51 17.21
C GLU A 65 3.48 15.00 16.83
N LEU A 66 2.22 15.46 16.78
CA LEU A 66 1.80 16.80 16.33
C LEU A 66 2.26 17.17 14.90
N ASN A 67 2.53 16.17 14.08
CA ASN A 67 2.91 16.32 12.68
C ASN A 67 1.67 16.32 11.76
N LEU A 68 0.95 17.45 11.76
CA LEU A 68 -0.26 17.64 10.95
C LEU A 68 -0.02 17.44 9.45
N ARG A 69 1.19 17.74 8.96
CA ARG A 69 1.55 17.51 7.55
C ARG A 69 1.55 16.02 7.22
N LYS A 70 2.24 15.20 8.02
CA LYS A 70 2.28 13.75 7.86
C LYS A 70 0.87 13.15 7.98
N TYR A 71 0.13 13.58 8.99
CA TYR A 71 -1.25 13.16 9.21
C TYR A 71 -2.13 13.43 7.97
N LEU A 72 -2.17 14.65 7.41
CA LEU A 72 -2.99 14.96 6.23
C LEU A 72 -2.46 14.32 4.95
N GLN A 73 -1.15 14.21 4.81
CA GLN A 73 -0.53 13.55 3.66
C GLN A 73 -0.97 12.08 3.56
N LEU A 74 -0.92 11.35 4.67
CA LEU A 74 -1.31 9.94 4.74
C LEU A 74 -2.82 9.78 4.68
N SER A 75 -3.55 10.42 5.61
CA SER A 75 -4.99 10.21 5.78
C SER A 75 -5.81 10.81 4.65
N PHE A 76 -5.45 11.97 4.09
CA PHE A 76 -6.23 12.60 3.02
C PHE A 76 -5.67 12.25 1.64
N TYR A 77 -4.47 12.71 1.33
CA TYR A 77 -3.96 12.68 -0.05
C TYR A 77 -3.65 11.27 -0.55
N GLU A 78 -2.90 10.49 0.23
CA GLU A 78 -2.48 9.15 -0.22
C GLU A 78 -3.62 8.15 -0.26
N VAL A 79 -4.52 8.18 0.73
CA VAL A 79 -5.74 7.36 0.71
C VAL A 79 -6.67 7.78 -0.43
N PHE A 80 -6.83 9.09 -0.70
CA PHE A 80 -7.68 9.53 -1.81
C PHE A 80 -7.15 9.05 -3.16
N ASN A 81 -5.84 9.19 -3.39
CA ASN A 81 -5.22 8.69 -4.61
C ASN A 81 -5.35 7.17 -4.72
N LEU A 82 -5.13 6.44 -3.63
CA LEU A 82 -5.25 4.98 -3.60
C LEU A 82 -6.66 4.52 -3.98
N LEU A 83 -7.70 5.14 -3.43
CA LEU A 83 -9.09 4.78 -3.72
C LEU A 83 -9.52 5.19 -5.14
N GLN A 84 -9.04 6.33 -5.65
CA GLN A 84 -9.28 6.71 -7.05
C GLN A 84 -8.60 5.76 -8.05
N GLU A 85 -7.39 5.28 -7.75
CA GLU A 85 -6.72 4.29 -8.60
C GLU A 85 -7.41 2.93 -8.49
N PHE A 86 -7.79 2.53 -7.27
CA PHE A 86 -8.54 1.30 -7.04
C PHE A 86 -9.85 1.27 -7.84
N SER A 87 -10.62 2.36 -7.83
CA SER A 87 -11.90 2.44 -8.56
C SER A 87 -11.75 2.34 -10.08
N LYS A 88 -10.56 2.62 -10.62
CA LYS A 88 -10.27 2.50 -12.07
C LYS A 88 -9.84 1.08 -12.46
N HIS A 89 -9.31 0.31 -11.52
CA HIS A 89 -8.60 -0.94 -11.78
C HIS A 89 -9.26 -2.17 -11.15
N VAL A 90 -10.29 -1.99 -10.33
CA VAL A 90 -11.05 -3.10 -9.77
C VAL A 90 -12.00 -3.69 -10.82
N ASP A 91 -11.90 -5.00 -11.02
CA ASP A 91 -12.77 -5.72 -11.94
C ASP A 91 -14.09 -6.18 -11.28
N GLU A 92 -14.05 -6.47 -9.96
CA GLU A 92 -15.20 -6.94 -9.18
C GLU A 92 -15.91 -5.76 -8.50
N GLU A 93 -17.09 -5.38 -9.00
CA GLU A 93 -17.91 -4.30 -8.43
C GLU A 93 -18.25 -4.55 -6.95
N ASN A 94 -18.48 -5.81 -6.55
CA ASN A 94 -18.76 -6.16 -5.16
C ASN A 94 -17.57 -5.83 -4.24
N ASP A 95 -16.34 -6.14 -4.67
CA ASP A 95 -15.15 -5.83 -3.88
C ASP A 95 -14.98 -4.31 -3.70
N LEU A 96 -15.33 -3.52 -4.71
CA LEU A 96 -15.30 -2.05 -4.62
C LEU A 96 -16.24 -1.55 -3.51
N LEU A 97 -17.47 -2.06 -3.49
CA LEU A 97 -18.48 -1.71 -2.49
C LEU A 97 -18.05 -2.13 -1.08
N GLU A 98 -17.50 -3.33 -0.92
CA GLU A 98 -16.96 -3.82 0.35
C GLU A 98 -15.87 -2.91 0.91
N VAL A 99 -14.87 -2.59 0.08
CA VAL A 99 -13.77 -1.72 0.49
C VAL A 99 -14.29 -0.33 0.86
N TYR A 100 -15.15 0.27 0.05
CA TYR A 100 -15.71 1.59 0.35
C TYR A 100 -16.57 1.59 1.61
N LYS A 101 -17.39 0.56 1.83
CA LYS A 101 -18.24 0.47 3.01
C LYS A 101 -17.41 0.40 4.29
N ILE A 102 -16.27 -0.29 4.27
CA ILE A 102 -15.35 -0.39 5.39
C ILE A 102 -14.53 0.90 5.55
N VAL A 103 -14.00 1.46 4.46
CA VAL A 103 -13.04 2.57 4.52
C VAL A 103 -13.70 3.92 4.75
N PHE A 104 -14.84 4.23 4.12
CA PHE A 104 -15.42 5.58 4.19
C PHE A 104 -15.76 6.05 5.62
N PRO A 105 -16.40 5.24 6.48
CA PRO A 105 -16.65 5.63 7.85
C PRO A 105 -15.35 5.96 8.60
N GLU A 106 -14.34 5.09 8.50
CA GLU A 106 -13.04 5.28 9.14
C GLU A 106 -12.31 6.53 8.61
N TRP A 107 -12.44 6.77 7.31
CA TRP A 107 -11.83 7.92 6.65
C TRP A 107 -12.45 9.25 7.09
N ILE A 108 -13.77 9.30 7.23
CA ILE A 108 -14.49 10.48 7.71
C ILE A 108 -14.16 10.76 9.18
N LYS A 109 -14.11 9.71 10.01
CA LYS A 109 -13.74 9.83 11.42
C LYS A 109 -12.33 10.40 11.58
N ILE A 110 -11.33 9.82 10.90
CA ILE A 110 -9.95 10.28 11.05
C ILE A 110 -9.81 11.74 10.61
N LEU A 111 -10.47 12.18 9.55
CA LEU A 111 -10.38 13.56 9.03
C LEU A 111 -11.15 14.60 9.87
N SER A 112 -12.02 14.18 10.79
CA SER A 112 -12.90 15.06 11.57
C SER A 112 -12.17 16.14 12.37
N ILE A 113 -10.93 15.89 12.79
CA ILE A 113 -10.11 16.87 13.52
C ILE A 113 -9.78 18.09 12.66
N THR A 114 -9.53 17.88 11.36
CA THR A 114 -9.11 18.97 10.46
C THR A 114 -10.26 19.56 9.67
N MET A 115 -11.32 18.79 9.44
CA MET A 115 -12.44 19.17 8.58
C MET A 115 -13.81 18.83 9.21
N PRO A 116 -14.09 19.27 10.46
CA PRO A 116 -15.20 18.76 11.25
C PRO A 116 -16.56 18.94 10.59
N HIS A 117 -16.84 20.12 10.01
CA HIS A 117 -18.15 20.40 9.41
C HIS A 117 -18.42 19.57 8.16
N LEU A 118 -17.39 19.33 7.34
CA LEU A 118 -17.51 18.46 6.17
C LEU A 118 -17.74 17.00 6.60
N CYS A 119 -16.97 16.55 7.60
CA CYS A 119 -17.08 15.19 8.10
C CYS A 119 -18.44 14.93 8.74
N GLU A 120 -19.02 15.86 9.51
CA GLU A 120 -20.38 15.73 10.05
C GLU A 120 -21.42 15.62 8.92
N GLU A 121 -21.33 16.43 7.87
CA GLU A 121 -22.25 16.32 6.72
C GLU A 121 -22.11 14.95 6.01
N LEU A 122 -20.88 14.49 5.77
CA LEU A 122 -20.65 13.19 5.15
C LEU A 122 -21.09 12.02 6.04
N TRP A 123 -20.93 12.17 7.35
CA TRP A 123 -21.35 11.21 8.36
C TRP A 123 -22.87 11.03 8.40
N GLU A 124 -23.61 12.13 8.32
CA GLU A 124 -25.07 12.12 8.18
C GLU A 124 -25.49 11.46 6.86
N LYS A 125 -24.82 11.80 5.74
CA LYS A 125 -25.10 11.18 4.43
C LYS A 125 -24.80 9.68 4.38
N LEU A 126 -23.90 9.17 5.23
CA LEU A 126 -23.67 7.74 5.43
C LEU A 126 -24.83 7.04 6.15
N GLY A 127 -25.83 7.78 6.63
CA GLY A 127 -27.00 7.27 7.35
C GLY A 127 -26.88 7.27 8.87
N ASN A 128 -25.79 7.84 9.42
CA ASN A 128 -25.62 7.96 10.86
C ASN A 128 -26.46 9.12 11.41
N LYS A 129 -27.10 8.90 12.57
CA LYS A 129 -27.99 9.88 13.20
C LYS A 129 -27.35 10.69 14.31
N GLU A 130 -26.26 10.19 14.88
CA GLU A 130 -25.54 10.81 15.97
C GLU A 130 -24.37 11.66 15.44
N PHE A 131 -24.03 12.71 16.19
CA PHE A 131 -22.86 13.52 15.87
C PHE A 131 -21.58 12.70 15.92
N LEU A 132 -20.75 12.87 14.89
CA LEU A 132 -19.44 12.25 14.82
C LEU A 132 -18.56 12.69 15.99
N SER A 133 -18.63 13.98 16.36
CA SER A 133 -17.91 14.56 17.50
C SER A 133 -18.19 13.91 18.87
N THR A 134 -19.33 13.24 19.03
CA THR A 134 -19.67 12.51 20.27
C THR A 134 -19.18 11.06 20.30
N ARG A 135 -18.60 10.57 19.20
CA ARG A 135 -18.10 9.18 19.13
C ARG A 135 -16.67 9.08 19.64
N VAL A 136 -16.36 7.88 20.14
CA VAL A 136 -15.00 7.53 20.54
C VAL A 136 -14.11 7.52 19.29
N TRP A 137 -12.94 8.17 19.40
CA TRP A 137 -11.89 8.11 18.40
C TRP A 137 -11.54 6.65 18.10
N THR A 138 -11.46 6.27 16.83
CA THR A 138 -11.54 4.84 16.47
C THR A 138 -10.18 4.17 16.56
N ASP A 139 -10.14 3.03 17.28
CA ASP A 139 -9.08 2.05 17.12
C ASP A 139 -9.28 1.34 15.78
N PHE A 140 -8.43 1.64 14.80
CA PHE A 140 -8.50 0.99 13.49
C PHE A 140 -8.32 -0.52 13.64
N ASN A 141 -9.24 -1.30 13.06
CA ASN A 141 -9.23 -2.75 13.18
C ASN A 141 -7.99 -3.35 12.49
N SER A 142 -7.03 -3.81 13.30
CA SER A 142 -5.78 -4.41 12.82
C SER A 142 -6.01 -5.68 11.99
N ASN A 143 -7.18 -6.33 12.09
CA ASN A 143 -7.49 -7.51 11.28
C ASN A 143 -7.68 -7.18 9.80
N TYR A 144 -7.88 -5.90 9.45
CA TYR A 144 -7.92 -5.46 8.06
C TYR A 144 -6.52 -5.27 7.46
N VAL A 145 -5.47 -5.33 8.29
CA VAL A 145 -4.07 -5.20 7.85
C VAL A 145 -3.47 -6.57 7.56
N ASP A 146 -3.00 -6.77 6.34
CA ASP A 146 -2.25 -7.95 5.91
C ASP A 146 -0.84 -7.56 5.47
N ASN A 147 0.08 -7.53 6.44
CA ASN A 147 1.48 -7.16 6.21
C ASN A 147 2.20 -8.10 5.22
N LYS A 148 1.79 -9.37 5.13
CA LYS A 148 2.40 -10.32 4.21
C LYS A 148 1.97 -9.97 2.78
N LEU A 149 0.68 -9.76 2.59
CA LEU A 149 0.11 -9.43 1.29
C LEU A 149 0.59 -8.06 0.80
N GLU A 150 0.77 -7.09 1.70
CA GLU A 150 1.38 -5.80 1.36
C GLU A 150 2.83 -5.94 0.87
N ARG A 151 3.64 -6.80 1.50
CA ARG A 151 5.01 -7.08 1.03
C ARG A 151 5.02 -7.73 -0.35
N GLU A 152 4.15 -8.73 -0.55
CA GLU A 152 3.99 -9.39 -1.87
C GLU A 152 3.60 -8.38 -2.95
N PHE A 153 2.67 -7.46 -2.64
CA PHE A 153 2.26 -6.42 -3.58
C PHE A 153 3.33 -5.36 -3.81
N GLY A 154 4.06 -4.97 -2.76
CA GLY A 154 5.21 -4.06 -2.87
C GLY A 154 6.24 -4.59 -3.85
N PHE A 155 6.59 -5.87 -3.74
CA PHE A 155 7.51 -6.53 -4.69
C PHE A 155 6.99 -6.48 -6.14
N ILE A 156 5.70 -6.70 -6.36
CA ILE A 156 5.10 -6.60 -7.71
C ILE A 156 5.14 -5.15 -8.21
N SER A 157 4.81 -4.18 -7.35
CA SER A 157 4.85 -2.76 -7.68
C SER A 157 6.25 -2.32 -8.09
N ASP A 158 7.27 -2.76 -7.35
CA ASP A 158 8.68 -2.47 -7.65
C ASP A 158 9.07 -3.02 -9.04
N ILE A 159 8.63 -4.24 -9.37
CA ILE A 159 8.86 -4.82 -10.71
C ILE A 159 8.17 -3.98 -11.79
N VAL A 160 6.93 -3.55 -11.57
CA VAL A 160 6.19 -2.72 -12.53
C VAL A 160 6.89 -1.37 -12.73
N ASP A 161 7.32 -0.73 -11.64
CA ASP A 161 8.05 0.53 -11.69
C ASP A 161 9.37 0.39 -12.44
N ASP A 162 10.11 -0.70 -12.20
CA ASP A 162 11.34 -1.01 -12.94
C ASP A 162 11.07 -1.19 -14.44
N ILE A 163 10.01 -1.91 -14.82
CA ILE A 163 9.60 -2.06 -16.22
C ILE A 163 9.27 -0.70 -16.84
N LEU A 164 8.45 0.12 -16.16
CA LEU A 164 8.07 1.45 -16.65
C LEU A 164 9.29 2.37 -16.80
N ASN A 165 10.24 2.30 -15.88
CA ASN A 165 11.49 3.05 -15.94
C ASN A 165 12.36 2.60 -17.12
N ILE A 166 12.48 1.30 -17.37
CA ILE A 166 13.19 0.78 -18.55
C ILE A 166 12.52 1.27 -19.84
N LEU A 167 11.19 1.20 -19.95
CA LEU A 167 10.47 1.68 -21.13
C LEU A 167 10.72 3.18 -21.39
N LYS A 168 10.72 4.00 -20.34
CA LYS A 168 11.07 5.43 -20.44
C LYS A 168 12.49 5.65 -20.98
N ILE A 169 13.47 4.89 -20.47
CA ILE A 169 14.88 5.01 -20.88
C ILE A 169 15.07 4.60 -22.34
N VAL A 170 14.45 3.48 -22.74
CA VAL A 170 14.56 2.93 -24.09
C VAL A 170 13.79 3.78 -25.11
N LYS A 171 12.96 4.74 -24.67
CA LYS A 171 12.07 5.56 -25.52
C LYS A 171 11.15 4.72 -26.42
N SER A 172 10.91 3.47 -26.02
CA SER A 172 9.97 2.57 -26.69
C SER A 172 8.65 2.72 -25.99
N SER A 173 7.79 3.60 -26.51
CA SER A 173 6.43 3.77 -25.98
C SER A 173 5.55 2.55 -26.25
N ASN A 174 5.93 1.70 -27.22
CA ASN A 174 5.09 0.62 -27.77
C ASN A 174 5.84 -0.72 -27.85
N SER A 175 6.53 -1.13 -26.79
CA SER A 175 7.10 -2.49 -26.76
C SER A 175 5.97 -3.52 -26.78
N GLU A 176 5.86 -4.30 -27.86
CA GLU A 176 4.80 -5.31 -28.03
C GLU A 176 4.92 -6.48 -27.04
N ASN A 177 6.13 -6.78 -26.57
CA ASN A 177 6.41 -7.91 -25.68
C ASN A 177 7.38 -7.52 -24.55
N ILE A 178 7.06 -7.93 -23.33
CA ILE A 178 7.91 -7.78 -22.14
C ILE A 178 8.23 -9.18 -21.61
N TYR A 179 9.51 -9.52 -21.54
CA TYR A 179 9.99 -10.82 -21.04
C TYR A 179 10.56 -10.66 -19.63
N ILE A 180 9.94 -11.33 -18.65
CA ILE A 180 10.40 -11.33 -17.26
C ILE A 180 11.14 -12.64 -17.01
N TYR A 181 12.42 -12.53 -16.63
CA TYR A 181 13.25 -13.68 -16.27
C TYR A 181 13.43 -13.72 -14.76
N THR A 182 13.12 -14.86 -14.14
CA THR A 182 13.37 -15.08 -12.72
C THR A 182 14.80 -15.59 -12.49
N ALA A 183 15.24 -15.56 -11.22
CA ALA A 183 16.58 -15.98 -10.87
C ALA A 183 16.82 -17.45 -11.30
N PRO A 184 17.98 -17.76 -11.92
CA PRO A 184 18.31 -19.13 -12.29
C PRO A 184 18.42 -20.01 -11.04
N LYS A 185 18.10 -21.30 -11.21
CA LYS A 185 18.03 -22.29 -10.12
C LYS A 185 19.23 -22.27 -9.16
N TRP A 186 20.45 -22.10 -9.68
CA TRP A 186 21.66 -22.04 -8.86
C TRP A 186 21.68 -20.87 -7.87
N LYS A 187 21.06 -19.71 -8.20
CA LYS A 187 20.97 -18.58 -7.27
C LYS A 187 19.99 -18.87 -6.14
N GLN A 188 18.89 -19.57 -6.44
CA GLN A 188 17.91 -20.00 -5.43
C GLN A 188 18.54 -21.00 -4.45
N GLU A 189 19.24 -22.02 -4.97
CA GLU A 189 19.98 -22.99 -4.14
C GLU A 189 20.99 -22.31 -3.21
N VAL A 190 21.74 -21.32 -3.73
CA VAL A 190 22.72 -20.56 -2.93
C VAL A 190 22.02 -19.66 -1.92
N TYR A 191 20.90 -19.05 -2.26
CA TYR A 191 20.08 -18.25 -1.34
C TYR A 191 19.60 -19.07 -0.15
N GLU A 192 19.08 -20.29 -0.39
CA GLU A 192 18.65 -21.21 0.68
C GLU A 192 19.80 -21.56 1.62
N ILE A 193 20.99 -21.81 1.06
CA ILE A 193 22.21 -22.04 1.85
C ILE A 193 22.55 -20.81 2.69
N ILE A 194 22.57 -19.60 2.09
CA ILE A 194 22.87 -18.35 2.80
C ILE A 194 21.90 -18.14 3.97
N SER A 195 20.60 -18.35 3.74
CA SER A 195 19.56 -18.22 4.76
C SER A 195 19.74 -19.24 5.89
N SER A 196 19.97 -20.52 5.55
CA SER A 196 20.18 -21.58 6.55
C SER A 196 21.43 -21.35 7.43
N LYS A 197 22.48 -20.74 6.86
CA LYS A 197 23.74 -20.46 7.56
C LYS A 197 23.81 -19.03 8.11
N LYS A 198 22.71 -18.25 8.05
CA LYS A 198 22.60 -16.88 8.56
C LYS A 198 23.74 -15.96 8.09
N GLY A 199 24.10 -16.05 6.81
CA GLY A 199 25.16 -15.22 6.23
C GLY A 199 26.60 -15.59 6.60
N ASP A 200 26.86 -16.72 7.30
CA ASP A 200 28.21 -17.17 7.65
C ASP A 200 28.97 -17.66 6.39
N PHE A 201 29.83 -16.77 5.85
CA PHE A 201 30.53 -17.00 4.59
C PHE A 201 31.29 -18.32 4.54
N LYS A 202 31.96 -18.73 5.63
CA LYS A 202 32.76 -19.96 5.64
C LYS A 202 31.87 -21.19 5.48
N LYS A 203 30.80 -21.25 6.28
CA LYS A 203 29.83 -22.36 6.24
C LYS A 203 29.08 -22.41 4.91
N ILE A 204 28.76 -21.26 4.31
CA ILE A 204 28.12 -21.18 3.00
C ILE A 204 29.01 -21.81 1.93
N ILE A 205 30.30 -21.43 1.90
CA ILE A 205 31.25 -21.97 0.92
C ILE A 205 31.48 -23.47 1.12
N GLU A 206 31.55 -23.94 2.37
CA GLU A 206 31.65 -25.37 2.68
C GLU A 206 30.44 -26.15 2.15
N GLU A 207 29.22 -25.64 2.36
CA GLU A 207 28.00 -26.26 1.86
C GLU A 207 27.95 -26.27 0.32
N CYS A 208 28.33 -25.15 -0.33
CA CYS A 208 28.35 -25.06 -1.79
C CYS A 208 29.34 -26.05 -2.44
N LYS A 209 30.41 -26.47 -1.76
CA LYS A 209 31.38 -27.45 -2.27
C LYS A 209 30.77 -28.83 -2.49
N PHE A 210 29.73 -29.20 -1.74
CA PHE A 210 29.05 -30.49 -1.91
C PHE A 210 28.24 -30.55 -3.21
N ASN A 211 27.88 -29.40 -3.80
CA ASN A 211 27.17 -29.32 -5.07
C ASN A 211 28.12 -28.90 -6.20
N LYS A 212 28.61 -29.89 -6.96
CA LYS A 212 29.52 -29.66 -8.10
C LYS A 212 28.98 -28.68 -9.16
N ASN A 213 27.65 -28.55 -9.30
CA ASN A 213 27.06 -27.61 -10.26
C ASN A 213 27.17 -26.16 -9.81
N LEU A 214 27.08 -25.90 -8.49
CA LEU A 214 27.27 -24.55 -7.94
C LEU A 214 28.72 -24.08 -8.13
N MET A 215 29.68 -24.95 -7.82
CA MET A 215 31.12 -24.64 -7.91
C MET A 215 31.61 -24.36 -9.35
N LYS A 216 30.88 -24.81 -10.38
CA LYS A 216 31.19 -24.49 -11.78
C LYS A 216 30.81 -23.06 -12.15
N ASN A 217 29.96 -22.39 -11.38
CA ASN A 217 29.52 -21.03 -11.67
C ASN A 217 30.59 -20.01 -11.27
N LYS A 218 31.19 -19.34 -12.27
CA LYS A 218 32.21 -18.30 -12.06
C LYS A 218 31.73 -17.13 -11.18
N ASN A 219 30.42 -16.86 -11.18
CA ASN A 219 29.79 -15.76 -10.43
C ASN A 219 29.33 -16.17 -9.02
N LEU A 220 29.60 -17.39 -8.56
CA LEU A 220 29.12 -17.88 -7.27
C LEU A 220 29.65 -17.00 -6.11
N ILE A 221 30.97 -16.78 -6.06
CA ILE A 221 31.61 -16.07 -4.93
C ILE A 221 31.20 -14.60 -4.90
N SER A 222 31.10 -13.94 -6.06
CA SER A 222 30.66 -12.54 -6.13
C SER A 222 29.19 -12.42 -5.73
N TYR A 223 28.33 -13.35 -6.14
CA TYR A 223 26.94 -13.40 -5.71
C TYR A 223 26.82 -13.56 -4.19
N ILE A 224 27.50 -14.54 -3.59
CA ILE A 224 27.48 -14.75 -2.13
C ILE A 224 27.90 -13.48 -1.38
N LYS A 225 28.99 -12.83 -1.80
CA LYS A 225 29.47 -11.60 -1.16
C LYS A 225 28.44 -10.47 -1.20
N ASN A 226 27.78 -10.28 -2.34
CA ASN A 226 26.74 -9.26 -2.48
C ASN A 226 25.53 -9.58 -1.59
N GLN A 227 25.04 -10.82 -1.61
CA GLN A 227 23.92 -11.22 -0.75
C GLN A 227 24.26 -11.13 0.74
N ILE A 228 25.52 -11.37 1.14
CA ILE A 228 26.00 -11.13 2.50
C ILE A 228 25.96 -9.64 2.87
N LYS A 229 26.41 -8.78 1.97
CA LYS A 229 26.37 -7.33 2.18
C LYS A 229 24.94 -6.82 2.37
N ASP A 230 24.00 -7.36 1.59
CA ASP A 230 22.59 -6.93 1.57
C ASP A 230 21.75 -7.59 2.68
N ARG A 231 22.37 -8.40 3.56
CA ARG A 231 21.73 -9.07 4.71
C ARG A 231 20.46 -9.85 4.38
N VAL A 232 20.48 -10.53 3.24
CA VAL A 232 19.28 -11.11 2.63
C VAL A 232 18.60 -12.19 3.49
N TRP A 233 19.29 -12.80 4.46
CA TRP A 233 18.71 -13.77 5.40
C TRP A 233 17.88 -13.14 6.53
N GLU A 234 17.87 -11.82 6.69
CA GLU A 234 16.99 -11.12 7.66
C GLU A 234 15.56 -10.93 7.11
N TRP A 235 15.34 -11.27 5.84
CA TRP A 235 14.08 -11.09 5.11
C TRP A 235 13.21 -12.35 5.13
N VAL A 236 13.76 -13.47 5.60
CA VAL A 236 13.12 -14.79 5.77
C VAL A 236 12.71 -14.97 7.22
#